data_AF-A0A8T6G1A3-F1
#
_entry.id   AF-A0A8T6G1A3-F1
#
_cell.length_a   1.000
_cell.length_b   1.000
_cell.length_c   1.000
_cell.angle_alpha   90.00
_cell.angle_beta   90.00
_cell.angle_gamma   90.00
#
_symmetry.space_group_name_H-M   'P 1'
#
loop_
_entity.id
_entity.type
_entity.pdbx_description
1 polymer ?
#
loop_
_entity_poly.entity_id
_entity_poly.type
_entity_poly.pdbx_seq_one_letter_code
_entity_poly.pdbx_strand_id
1 'polypeptide(L)'
;MNRRYFITLAFIVIFVTVASYVNLPDNPGLNIGIGNARLVRDLRYHLGLDLQGGLHVVLRATPAEGQNITSDHMEATRDIIAERVNALGVSEPIVQLEGTDRIIVELPGVENPDEAIALFRETGELAFVDLGKSTVPPIQV
;
A
#
# COMPACT_ATOMS: atom_id res chain seq x y z
N MET A 1 22.32 -49.24 -15.56
CA MET A 1 21.50 -48.13 -15.03
C MET A 1 21.33 -47.10 -16.14
N ASN A 2 20.11 -46.82 -16.59
CA ASN A 2 19.90 -46.12 -17.86
C ASN A 2 20.25 -44.63 -17.71
N ARG A 3 21.23 -44.17 -18.51
CA ARG A 3 21.73 -42.78 -18.53
C ARG A 3 20.62 -41.72 -18.63
N ARG A 4 19.47 -42.07 -19.25
CA ARG A 4 18.28 -41.21 -19.33
C ARG A 4 17.64 -40.95 -17.96
N TYR A 5 17.48 -41.96 -17.11
CA TYR A 5 16.91 -41.79 -15.77
C TYR A 5 17.85 -41.01 -14.85
N PHE A 6 19.16 -41.15 -15.03
CA PHE A 6 20.15 -40.38 -14.27
C PHE A 6 20.04 -38.88 -14.56
N ILE A 7 19.85 -38.50 -15.82
CA ILE A 7 19.64 -37.10 -16.22
C ILE A 7 18.34 -36.56 -15.63
N THR A 8 17.24 -37.33 -15.73
CA THR A 8 15.95 -36.93 -15.15
C THR A 8 16.04 -36.74 -13.63
N LEU A 9 16.72 -37.65 -12.93
CA LEU A 9 16.91 -37.55 -11.48
C LEU A 9 17.74 -36.33 -11.11
N ALA A 10 18.80 -36.02 -11.87
CA ALA A 10 19.59 -34.81 -11.66
C ALA A 10 18.74 -33.53 -11.82
N PHE A 11 17.85 -33.47 -12.83
CA PHE A 11 16.91 -32.35 -12.99
C PHE A 11 15.95 -32.20 -11.81
N ILE A 12 15.39 -33.32 -11.33
CA ILE A 12 14.49 -33.31 -10.17
C ILE A 12 15.22 -32.80 -8.93
N VAL A 13 16.44 -33.29 -8.67
CA VAL A 13 17.24 -32.88 -7.52
C VAL A 13 17.57 -31.38 -7.59
N ILE A 14 17.96 -30.89 -8.77
CA ILE A 14 18.22 -29.45 -8.98
C ILE A 14 16.95 -28.64 -8.72
N PHE A 15 15.81 -29.06 -9.27
CA PHE A 15 14.54 -28.36 -9.10
C PHE A 15 14.10 -28.30 -7.62
N VAL A 16 14.19 -29.42 -6.90
CA VAL A 16 13.87 -29.49 -5.47
C VAL A 16 14.81 -28.59 -4.66
N THR A 17 16.12 -28.63 -4.95
CA THR A 17 17.10 -27.80 -4.25
C THR A 17 16.82 -26.30 -4.46
N VAL A 18 16.49 -25.90 -5.68
CA VAL A 18 16.11 -24.51 -6.01
C VAL A 18 14.80 -24.12 -5.32
N ALA A 19 13.78 -24.98 -5.37
CA ALA A 19 12.50 -24.71 -4.72
C ALA A 19 12.64 -24.58 -3.19
N SER A 20 13.42 -25.45 -2.56
CA SER A 20 13.74 -25.35 -1.13
C SER A 20 14.51 -24.08 -0.80
N TYR A 21 15.46 -23.66 -1.64
CA TYR A 21 16.20 -22.41 -1.44
C TYR A 21 15.28 -21.18 -1.48
N VAL A 22 14.28 -21.18 -2.37
CA VAL A 22 13.30 -20.09 -2.49
C VAL A 22 12.36 -20.04 -1.27
N ASN A 23 11.99 -21.18 -0.68
CA ASN A 23 11.02 -21.26 0.42
C ASN A 23 11.60 -21.02 1.83
N LEU A 24 12.90 -20.69 1.96
CA LEU A 24 13.53 -20.46 3.26
C LEU A 24 13.08 -19.10 3.88
N PRO A 25 12.75 -19.04 5.18
CA PRO A 25 12.28 -17.82 5.86
C PRO A 25 13.25 -16.63 5.81
N ASP A 26 14.56 -16.91 5.92
CA ASP A 26 15.63 -15.91 5.84
C ASP A 26 16.37 -16.04 4.50
N ASN A 27 15.65 -15.92 3.38
CA ASN A 27 16.26 -16.03 2.06
C ASN A 27 17.19 -14.82 1.81
N PRO A 28 18.53 -14.99 1.73
CA PRO A 28 19.49 -13.89 1.57
C PRO A 28 19.45 -13.26 0.16
N GLY A 29 18.45 -13.60 -0.65
CA GLY A 29 18.31 -13.16 -2.03
C GLY A 29 19.13 -14.00 -2.99
N LEU A 30 19.08 -13.59 -4.26
CA LEU A 30 19.84 -14.20 -5.35
C LEU A 30 21.08 -13.33 -5.59
N ASN A 31 22.26 -13.79 -5.16
CA ASN A 31 23.54 -13.15 -5.48
C ASN A 31 24.36 -14.06 -6.39
N ILE A 32 24.13 -13.95 -7.70
CA ILE A 32 24.81 -14.77 -8.70
C ILE A 32 25.77 -13.88 -9.47
N GLY A 33 27.06 -14.21 -9.42
CA GLY A 33 28.08 -13.65 -10.29
C GLY A 33 28.32 -14.55 -11.50
N ILE A 34 28.12 -14.02 -12.72
CA ILE A 34 28.51 -14.69 -13.96
C ILE A 34 29.47 -13.76 -14.71
N GLY A 35 30.76 -14.09 -14.68
CA GLY A 35 31.82 -13.24 -15.24
C GLY A 35 31.92 -11.89 -14.51
N ASN A 36 31.78 -10.79 -15.25
CA ASN A 36 31.76 -9.42 -14.75
C ASN A 36 30.36 -8.90 -14.36
N ALA A 37 29.30 -9.68 -14.59
CA ALA A 37 27.94 -9.32 -14.19
C ALA A 37 27.60 -9.93 -12.82
N ARG A 38 27.24 -9.08 -11.85
CA ARG A 38 26.70 -9.50 -10.56
C ARG A 38 25.20 -9.17 -10.53
N LEU A 39 24.36 -10.20 -10.51
CA LEU A 39 22.92 -10.04 -10.29
C LEU A 39 22.65 -10.22 -8.79
N VAL A 40 22.29 -9.12 -8.13
CA VAL A 40 21.80 -9.11 -6.74
C VAL A 40 20.31 -8.81 -6.81
N ARG A 41 19.47 -9.78 -6.44
CA ARG A 41 18.03 -9.57 -6.24
C ARG A 41 17.64 -9.93 -4.82
N ASP A 42 17.14 -8.95 -4.07
CA ASP A 42 16.48 -9.18 -2.79
C ASP A 42 15.11 -9.83 -3.04
N LEU A 43 14.92 -11.05 -2.52
CA LEU A 43 13.66 -11.79 -2.60
C LEU A 43 12.85 -11.54 -1.33
N ARG A 44 12.51 -10.28 -1.04
CA ARG A 44 11.59 -9.95 0.06
C ARG A 44 10.16 -10.24 -0.39
N TYR A 45 9.48 -11.14 0.33
CA TYR A 45 8.06 -11.40 0.14
C TYR A 45 7.26 -10.34 0.89
N HIS A 46 6.37 -9.61 0.20
CA HIS A 46 5.41 -8.72 0.84
C HIS A 46 4.22 -9.55 1.32
N LEU A 47 3.91 -9.45 2.61
CA LEU A 47 2.85 -10.21 3.26
C LEU A 47 1.57 -9.37 3.19
N GLY A 48 0.47 -9.95 2.70
CA GLY A 48 -0.83 -9.24 2.67
C GLY A 48 -1.39 -8.99 4.08
N LEU A 49 -2.48 -8.23 4.18
CA LEU A 49 -3.14 -7.86 5.45
C LEU A 49 -3.38 -9.06 6.40
N ASP A 50 -3.81 -10.20 5.86
CA ASP A 50 -4.10 -11.42 6.63
C ASP A 50 -2.84 -12.08 7.24
N LEU A 51 -1.66 -11.78 6.68
CA LEU A 51 -0.38 -12.36 7.10
C LEU A 51 0.54 -11.35 7.84
N GLN A 52 0.44 -10.06 7.53
CA GLN A 52 1.25 -8.98 8.14
C GLN A 52 0.47 -8.19 9.20
N GLY A 53 -0.86 -8.28 9.21
CA GLY A 53 -1.73 -7.35 9.93
C GLY A 53 -1.78 -5.97 9.27
N GLY A 54 -2.65 -5.11 9.78
CA GLY A 54 -2.86 -3.76 9.24
C GLY A 54 -4.30 -3.29 9.40
N LEU A 55 -4.74 -2.41 8.49
CA LEU A 55 -6.06 -1.80 8.54
C LEU A 55 -6.84 -2.05 7.23
N HIS A 56 -8.11 -2.45 7.35
CA HIS A 56 -9.07 -2.47 6.25
C HIS A 56 -10.31 -1.68 6.65
N VAL A 57 -10.69 -0.68 5.85
CA VAL A 57 -11.83 0.20 6.11
C VAL A 57 -12.66 0.36 4.85
N VAL A 58 -13.98 0.31 5.02
CA VAL A 58 -14.94 0.67 3.98
C VAL A 58 -15.56 2.01 4.35
N LEU A 59 -15.28 3.03 3.53
CA LEU A 59 -15.82 4.37 3.65
C LEU A 59 -17.06 4.50 2.77
N ARG A 60 -18.09 5.21 3.25
CA ARG A 60 -19.28 5.54 2.47
C ARG A 60 -19.38 7.05 2.29
N ALA A 61 -19.55 7.49 1.05
CA ALA A 61 -19.75 8.89 0.72
C ALA A 61 -21.09 9.39 1.28
N THR A 62 -21.05 10.51 1.98
CA THR A 62 -22.23 11.22 2.46
C THR A 62 -22.27 12.58 1.75
N PRO A 63 -23.14 12.77 0.75
CA PRO A 63 -23.21 14.03 0.01
C PRO A 63 -23.79 15.14 0.89
N ALA A 64 -23.37 16.38 0.63
CA ALA A 64 -24.00 17.56 1.24
C ALA A 64 -25.46 17.71 0.78
N GLU A 65 -26.28 18.42 1.56
CA GLU A 65 -27.70 18.60 1.24
C GLU A 65 -27.90 19.15 -0.19
N GLY A 66 -28.72 18.45 -0.98
CA GLY A 66 -29.02 18.82 -2.36
C GLY A 66 -27.96 18.40 -3.39
N GLN A 67 -26.87 17.75 -2.99
CA GLN A 67 -25.89 17.17 -3.92
C GLN A 67 -26.12 15.68 -4.15
N ASN A 68 -25.80 15.23 -5.36
CA ASN A 68 -25.83 13.81 -5.72
C ASN A 68 -24.41 13.27 -5.77
N ILE A 69 -24.25 11.99 -5.45
CA ILE A 69 -22.98 11.28 -5.63
C ILE A 69 -22.79 11.04 -7.14
N THR A 70 -21.71 11.56 -7.69
CA THR A 70 -21.30 11.33 -9.08
C THR A 70 -20.00 10.52 -9.10
N SER A 71 -19.73 9.82 -10.22
CA SER A 71 -18.46 9.10 -10.42
C SER A 71 -17.26 10.01 -10.24
N ASP A 72 -17.35 11.25 -10.72
CA ASP A 72 -16.24 12.19 -10.71
C ASP A 72 -15.92 12.66 -9.29
N HIS A 73 -16.95 12.88 -8.45
CA HIS A 73 -16.76 13.17 -7.03
C HIS A 73 -16.13 11.98 -6.29
N MET A 74 -16.52 10.75 -6.63
CA MET A 74 -15.97 9.54 -6.04
C MET A 74 -14.51 9.31 -6.44
N GLU A 75 -14.17 9.51 -7.71
CA GLU A 75 -12.80 9.42 -8.23
C GLU A 75 -11.89 10.46 -7.57
N ALA A 76 -12.34 11.72 -7.48
CA ALA A 76 -11.60 12.77 -6.80
C ALA A 76 -11.41 12.48 -5.30
N THR A 77 -12.43 11.94 -4.64
CA THR A 77 -12.34 11.55 -3.22
C THR A 77 -11.35 10.40 -3.03
N ARG A 78 -11.37 9.40 -3.92
CA ARG A 78 -10.38 8.32 -3.94
C ARG A 78 -8.96 8.87 -4.03
N ASP A 79 -8.71 9.82 -4.94
CA ASP A 79 -7.37 10.41 -5.13
C ASP A 79 -6.88 11.17 -3.89
N ILE A 80 -7.75 11.94 -3.26
CA ILE A 80 -7.42 12.64 -2.02
C ILE A 80 -7.07 11.64 -0.92
N ILE A 81 -7.85 10.57 -0.76
CA ILE A 81 -7.57 9.54 0.23
C ILE A 81 -6.26 8.83 -0.09
N ALA A 82 -6.02 8.47 -1.36
CA ALA A 82 -4.78 7.85 -1.82
C ALA A 82 -3.55 8.70 -1.47
N GLU A 83 -3.60 10.01 -1.72
CA GLU A 83 -2.51 10.92 -1.39
C GLU A 83 -2.25 11.00 0.13
N ARG A 84 -3.32 11.05 0.94
CA ARG A 84 -3.19 11.08 2.40
C ARG A 84 -2.61 9.80 2.97
N VAL A 85 -3.02 8.65 2.46
CA VAL A 85 -2.48 7.36 2.94
C VAL A 85 -1.04 7.16 2.49
N ASN A 86 -0.64 7.66 1.32
CA ASN A 86 0.76 7.66 0.90
C ASN A 86 1.64 8.47 1.85
N ALA A 87 1.12 9.54 2.45
CA ALA A 87 1.84 10.35 3.44
C ALA A 87 2.08 9.62 4.78
N LEU A 88 1.36 8.53 5.06
CA LEU A 88 1.54 7.72 6.29
C LEU A 88 2.81 6.84 6.25
N GLY A 89 3.50 6.76 5.10
CA GLY A 89 4.71 5.95 4.96
C GLY A 89 4.47 4.44 5.00
N VAL A 90 3.23 3.99 4.76
CA VAL A 90 2.88 2.58 4.66
C VAL A 90 3.32 2.00 3.31
N SER A 91 3.69 0.72 3.31
CA SER A 91 4.07 0.02 2.09
C SER A 91 2.81 -0.38 1.31
N GLU A 92 2.69 0.11 0.07
CA GLU A 92 1.68 -0.32 -0.91
C GLU A 92 0.22 -0.22 -0.43
N PRO A 93 -0.26 0.98 -0.06
CA PRO A 93 -1.66 1.17 0.30
C PRO A 93 -2.58 0.91 -0.90
N ILE A 94 -3.72 0.28 -0.65
CA ILE A 94 -4.73 0.01 -1.67
C ILE A 94 -5.93 0.91 -1.40
N VAL A 95 -6.28 1.74 -2.38
CA VAL A 95 -7.48 2.60 -2.33
C VAL A 95 -8.31 2.36 -3.59
N GLN A 96 -9.51 1.80 -3.43
CA GLN A 96 -10.36 1.38 -4.55
C GLN A 96 -11.80 1.84 -4.36
N LEU A 97 -12.48 2.09 -5.47
CA LEU A 97 -13.92 2.36 -5.48
C LEU A 97 -14.70 1.04 -5.43
N GLU A 98 -15.73 0.99 -4.59
CA GLU A 98 -16.65 -0.14 -4.48
C GLU A 98 -18.09 0.31 -4.76
N GLY A 99 -18.63 -0.11 -5.90
CA GLY A 99 -19.98 0.29 -6.31
C GLY A 99 -20.06 1.78 -6.66
N THR A 100 -21.10 2.46 -6.19
CA THR A 100 -21.38 3.86 -6.56
C THR A 100 -21.04 4.88 -5.47
N ASP A 101 -20.92 4.46 -4.22
CA ASP A 101 -20.85 5.35 -3.06
C ASP A 101 -19.82 4.92 -2.00
N ARG A 102 -19.00 3.88 -2.26
CA ARG A 102 -18.04 3.36 -1.28
C ARG A 102 -16.60 3.39 -1.78
N ILE A 103 -15.68 3.54 -0.84
CA ILE A 103 -14.23 3.48 -1.05
C ILE A 103 -13.65 2.48 -0.06
N ILE A 104 -12.91 1.50 -0.56
CA ILE A 104 -12.17 0.52 0.23
C ILE A 104 -10.74 1.05 0.39
N VAL A 105 -10.26 1.05 1.63
CA VAL A 105 -8.89 1.45 1.99
C VAL A 105 -8.24 0.29 2.74
N GLU A 106 -7.09 -0.17 2.25
CA GLU A 106 -6.28 -1.20 2.89
C GLU A 106 -4.86 -0.68 3.12
N LEU A 107 -4.41 -0.71 4.37
CA LEU A 107 -3.09 -0.24 4.79
C LEU A 107 -2.34 -1.39 5.47
N PRO A 108 -1.52 -2.15 4.73
CA PRO A 108 -0.69 -3.21 5.29
C PRO A 108 0.39 -2.63 6.21
N GLY A 109 0.62 -3.26 7.37
CA GLY A 109 1.72 -2.89 8.25
C GLY A 109 1.64 -1.50 8.88
N VAL A 110 0.45 -0.89 8.95
CA VAL A 110 0.26 0.39 9.66
C VAL A 110 0.47 0.20 11.16
N GLU A 111 1.29 1.07 11.79
CA GLU A 111 1.61 0.97 13.23
C GLU A 111 0.45 1.44 14.11
N ASN A 112 -0.22 2.53 13.71
CA ASN A 112 -1.33 3.15 14.44
C ASN A 112 -2.58 3.29 13.55
N PRO A 113 -3.50 2.30 13.58
CA PRO A 113 -4.70 2.33 12.76
C PRO A 113 -5.61 3.53 13.05
N ASP A 114 -5.74 3.94 14.31
CA ASP A 114 -6.65 5.02 14.71
C ASP A 114 -6.20 6.38 14.16
N GLU A 115 -4.89 6.63 14.18
CA GLU A 115 -4.28 7.84 13.61
C GLU A 115 -4.40 7.86 12.09
N ALA A 116 -4.18 6.72 11.44
CA ALA A 116 -4.40 6.59 10.00
C ALA A 116 -5.86 6.91 9.64
N ILE A 117 -6.83 6.33 10.36
CA ILE A 117 -8.26 6.62 10.17
C ILE A 117 -8.55 8.11 10.33
N ALA A 118 -8.01 8.75 11.38
CA ALA A 118 -8.24 10.17 11.61
C ALA A 118 -7.81 11.03 10.41
N LEU A 119 -6.64 10.73 9.82
CA LEU A 119 -6.06 11.52 8.72
C LEU A 119 -6.95 11.55 7.47
N PHE A 120 -7.50 10.41 7.04
CA PHE A 120 -8.34 10.36 5.84
C PHE A 120 -9.84 10.53 6.13
N ARG A 121 -10.25 10.50 7.41
CA ARG A 121 -11.63 10.79 7.83
C ARG A 121 -11.93 12.29 7.89
N GLU A 122 -10.95 13.12 8.23
CA GLU A 122 -11.16 14.55 8.40
C GLU A 122 -11.37 15.27 7.06
N THR A 123 -12.42 16.08 6.93
CA THR A 123 -12.59 16.93 5.74
C THR A 123 -11.71 18.16 5.88
N GLY A 124 -10.66 18.25 5.06
CA GLY A 124 -9.78 19.42 5.05
C GLY A 124 -10.41 20.53 4.22
N GLU A 125 -11.05 21.49 4.87
CA GLU A 125 -11.57 22.70 4.23
C GLU A 125 -10.58 23.85 4.42
N LEU A 126 -10.03 24.37 3.31
CA LEU A 126 -9.16 25.55 3.32
C LEU A 126 -9.90 26.74 2.71
N ALA A 127 -10.16 27.75 3.53
CA ALA A 127 -10.77 29.00 3.12
C ALA A 127 -9.81 30.18 3.28
N PHE A 128 -9.67 30.99 2.23
CA PHE A 128 -8.96 32.27 2.30
C PHE A 128 -9.99 33.38 2.55
N VAL A 129 -9.88 34.06 3.70
CA VAL A 129 -10.80 35.13 4.10
C VAL A 129 -10.04 36.46 4.15
N ASP A 130 -10.58 37.47 3.48
CA ASP A 130 -10.08 38.85 3.60
C ASP A 130 -10.55 39.46 4.93
N LEU A 131 -9.60 39.81 5.80
CA LEU A 131 -9.87 40.39 7.11
C LEU A 131 -10.22 41.90 7.03
N GLY A 132 -10.17 42.50 5.84
CA GLY A 132 -10.44 43.92 5.63
C GLY A 132 -9.47 44.80 6.42
N LYS A 133 -10.00 45.77 7.20
CA LYS A 133 -9.18 46.68 8.03
C LYS A 133 -8.97 46.20 9.47
N SER A 134 -9.41 44.99 9.80
CA SER A 134 -9.23 44.42 11.14
C SER A 134 -7.78 43.97 11.30
N THR A 135 -6.97 44.79 11.96
CA THR A 135 -5.59 44.42 12.30
C THR A 135 -5.63 43.25 13.27
N VAL A 136 -5.08 42.10 12.87
CA VAL A 136 -4.85 40.97 13.78
C VAL A 136 -3.81 41.45 14.82
N PRO A 137 -4.17 41.58 16.12
CA PRO A 137 -3.19 41.93 17.12
C PRO A 137 -2.10 40.85 17.15
N PRO A 138 -0.81 41.22 17.31
CA PRO A 138 0.26 40.24 17.33
C PRO A 138 -0.01 39.20 18.41
N ILE A 139 0.12 37.92 18.04
CA ILE A 139 0.03 36.79 18.97
C ILE A 139 1.11 37.02 20.03
N GLN A 140 0.70 37.30 21.26
CA GLN A 140 1.62 37.38 22.39
C GLN A 140 2.04 35.96 22.73
N VAL A 141 3.32 35.66 22.47
CA VAL A 141 3.99 34.42 22.86
C VAL A 141 4.48 34.54 24.29
#